data_AF-A0A6A9V0X1-F1
#
_entry.id   AF-A0A6A9V0X1-F1
#
_cell.length_a   1.000
_cell.length_b   1.000
_cell.length_c   1.000
_cell.angle_alpha   90.00
_cell.angle_beta   90.00
_cell.angle_gamma   90.00
#
_symmetry.space_group_name_H-M   'P 1'
#
loop_
_entity.id
_entity.type
_entity.pdbx_description
1 polymer ?
#
loop_
_entity_poly.entity_id
_entity_poly.type
_entity_poly.pdbx_seq_one_letter_code
_entity_poly.pdbx_strand_id
1 'polypeptide(L)'
;MPEPDFTQAVRAHLAPPAAAPRVEAADLDRSHERTSADGRVTASVDGLRLEVESVVVNSREDPDTLGRAVVEAVNDALAAAAAGPAQTDLAGAVAARVAETERQMDAISLRLDELSARLDRLIGD
;
A
#
# COMPACT_ATOMS: atom_id res chain seq x y z
N MET A 1 -10.28 17.17 49.72
CA MET A 1 -10.25 17.31 48.24
C MET A 1 -10.50 15.92 47.68
N PRO A 2 -11.42 15.72 46.73
CA PRO A 2 -11.61 14.40 46.12
C PRO A 2 -10.40 14.05 45.24
N GLU A 3 -9.85 12.85 45.43
CA GLU A 3 -8.75 12.32 44.62
C GLU A 3 -9.19 12.16 43.16
N PRO A 4 -8.32 12.48 42.17
CA PRO A 4 -8.66 12.25 40.78
C PRO A 4 -8.76 10.75 40.50
N ASP A 5 -9.92 10.30 40.00
CA ASP A 5 -10.20 8.91 39.65
C ASP A 5 -9.34 8.47 38.45
N PHE A 6 -8.15 7.97 38.80
CA PHE A 6 -7.11 7.51 37.88
C PHE A 6 -7.60 6.47 36.87
N THR A 7 -8.63 5.71 37.25
CA THR A 7 -9.24 4.66 36.43
C THR A 7 -9.90 5.21 35.16
N GLN A 8 -10.43 6.43 35.23
CA GLN A 8 -11.16 7.04 34.12
C GLN A 8 -10.21 7.63 33.07
N ALA A 9 -9.08 8.20 33.51
CA ALA A 9 -8.05 8.75 32.62
C ALA A 9 -7.34 7.65 31.81
N VAL A 10 -7.09 6.49 32.43
CA VAL A 10 -6.46 5.34 31.75
C VAL A 10 -7.41 4.71 30.73
N ARG A 11 -8.71 4.61 31.07
CA ARG A 11 -9.70 3.95 30.19
C ARG A 11 -10.03 4.78 28.94
N ALA A 12 -9.98 6.11 29.00
CA ALA A 12 -10.18 6.97 27.83
C ALA A 12 -8.98 6.96 26.85
N HIS A 13 -7.77 6.63 27.32
CA HIS A 13 -6.54 6.61 26.50
C HIS A 13 -6.16 5.21 25.98
N LEU A 14 -6.94 4.18 26.32
CA LEU A 14 -6.84 2.81 25.82
C LEU A 14 -7.73 2.56 24.60
N ALA A 15 -8.28 3.61 23.98
CA ALA A 15 -8.88 3.47 22.67
C ALA A 15 -7.83 2.82 21.76
N PRO A 16 -8.12 1.64 21.15
CA PRO A 16 -7.17 1.01 20.25
C PRO A 16 -6.78 2.04 19.19
N PRO A 17 -5.49 2.14 18.83
CA PRO A 17 -5.08 3.03 17.74
C PRO A 17 -6.00 2.74 16.56
N ALA A 18 -6.63 3.79 16.00
CA ALA A 18 -7.56 3.66 14.89
C ALA A 18 -6.97 2.65 13.92
N ALA A 19 -7.67 1.54 13.71
CA ALA A 19 -7.15 0.43 12.93
C ALA A 19 -6.69 1.02 11.59
N ALA A 20 -5.38 1.00 11.34
CA ALA A 20 -4.84 1.46 10.08
C ALA A 20 -5.63 0.75 8.98
N PRO A 21 -6.11 1.46 7.94
CA PRO A 21 -6.93 0.85 6.91
C PRO A 21 -6.17 -0.36 6.37
N ARG A 22 -6.71 -1.56 6.66
CA ARG A 22 -6.17 -2.81 6.13
C ARG A 22 -6.58 -2.82 4.68
N VAL A 23 -5.61 -2.64 3.78
CA VAL A 23 -5.84 -2.87 2.35
C VAL A 23 -6.12 -4.36 2.20
N GLU A 24 -7.37 -4.72 1.91
CA GLU A 24 -7.72 -6.11 1.64
C GLU A 24 -7.11 -6.50 0.30
N ALA A 25 -6.50 -7.69 0.23
CA ALA A 25 -5.85 -8.17 -1.00
C ALA A 25 -6.84 -8.34 -2.17
N ALA A 26 -8.14 -8.28 -1.90
CA ALA A 26 -9.23 -8.30 -2.87
C ALA A 26 -9.51 -6.94 -3.54
N ASP A 27 -9.06 -5.82 -2.95
CA ASP A 27 -9.24 -4.46 -3.51
C ASP A 27 -8.11 -4.04 -4.47
N LEU A 28 -7.08 -4.88 -4.61
CA LEU A 28 -6.08 -4.70 -5.66
C LEU A 28 -6.70 -5.20 -6.96
N ASP A 29 -7.22 -4.30 -7.78
CA ASP A 29 -7.51 -4.60 -9.19
C ASP A 29 -6.19 -5.02 -9.85
N ARG A 30 -5.98 -6.33 -10.04
CA ARG A 30 -4.70 -6.91 -10.51
C ARG A 30 -4.64 -7.03 -12.03
N SER A 31 -5.62 -6.49 -12.75
CA SER A 31 -5.57 -6.46 -14.21
C SER A 31 -4.73 -5.27 -14.67
N HIS A 32 -3.81 -5.53 -15.59
CA HIS A 32 -2.97 -4.52 -16.21
C HIS A 32 -3.44 -4.31 -17.64
N GLU A 33 -4.03 -3.14 -17.88
CA GLU A 33 -4.50 -2.74 -19.20
C GLU A 33 -3.43 -1.91 -19.93
N ARG A 34 -3.16 -2.26 -21.19
CA ARG A 34 -2.28 -1.48 -22.09
C ARG A 34 -2.88 -1.40 -23.48
N THR A 35 -2.74 -0.23 -24.07
CA THR A 35 -3.16 0.05 -25.44
C THR A 35 -1.92 0.21 -26.32
N SER A 36 -1.95 -0.34 -27.53
CA SER A 36 -0.91 -0.18 -28.54
C SER A 36 -0.67 1.31 -28.85
N ALA A 37 0.53 1.65 -29.32
CA ALA A 37 0.91 3.03 -29.60
C ALA A 37 -0.01 3.74 -30.63
N ASP A 38 -0.63 2.97 -31.52
CA ASP A 38 -1.58 3.44 -32.53
C ASP A 38 -3.03 3.50 -32.03
N GLY A 39 -3.30 3.14 -30.77
CA GLY A 39 -4.63 3.18 -30.15
C GLY A 39 -5.58 2.08 -30.63
N ARG A 40 -5.10 1.16 -31.48
CA ARG A 40 -5.97 0.20 -32.19
C ARG A 40 -6.27 -1.06 -31.41
N VAL A 41 -5.41 -1.44 -30.48
CA VAL A 41 -5.58 -2.67 -29.68
C VAL A 41 -5.36 -2.35 -28.21
N THR A 42 -6.26 -2.84 -27.37
CA THR A 42 -6.13 -2.77 -25.92
C THR A 42 -6.11 -4.19 -25.36
N ALA A 43 -5.12 -4.52 -24.54
CA ALA A 43 -4.96 -5.82 -23.91
C ALA A 43 -5.04 -5.68 -22.38
N SER A 44 -5.76 -6.60 -21.73
CA SER A 44 -5.81 -6.76 -20.27
C SER A 44 -5.13 -8.05 -19.88
N VAL A 45 -4.28 -8.00 -18.85
CA VAL A 45 -3.52 -9.15 -18.34
C VAL A 45 -3.71 -9.27 -16.83
N ASP A 46 -4.01 -10.47 -16.34
CA ASP A 46 -3.97 -10.80 -14.91
C ASP A 46 -2.52 -10.76 -14.43
N GLY A 47 -2.20 -9.79 -13.58
CA GLY A 47 -0.88 -9.60 -13.01
C GLY A 47 -0.39 -10.73 -12.11
N LEU A 48 -1.26 -11.61 -11.61
CA LEU A 48 -0.86 -12.74 -10.78
C LEU A 48 -0.40 -13.94 -11.59
N ARG A 49 -1.15 -14.23 -12.66
CA ARG A 49 -0.96 -15.44 -13.48
C ARG A 49 -0.17 -15.14 -14.75
N LEU A 50 0.01 -13.86 -15.08
CA LEU A 50 0.55 -13.40 -16.35
C LEU A 50 -0.24 -13.99 -17.52
N GLU A 51 -1.57 -14.02 -17.35
CA GLU A 51 -2.51 -14.56 -18.34
C GLU A 51 -3.26 -13.39 -19.01
N VAL A 52 -3.41 -13.46 -20.34
CA VAL A 52 -4.19 -12.47 -21.08
C VAL A 52 -5.67 -12.72 -20.82
N GLU A 53 -6.36 -11.76 -20.23
CA GLU A 53 -7.79 -11.85 -19.90
C GLU A 53 -8.65 -11.38 -21.07
N SER A 54 -8.25 -10.31 -21.73
CA SER A 54 -8.98 -9.76 -22.88
C SER A 54 -8.06 -9.03 -23.85
N VAL A 55 -8.43 -9.07 -25.13
CA VAL A 55 -7.84 -8.24 -26.18
C VAL A 55 -8.98 -7.63 -26.97
N VAL A 56 -9.06 -6.30 -26.96
CA VAL A 56 -10.06 -5.51 -27.68
C VAL A 56 -9.39 -4.87 -28.88
N VAL A 57 -9.93 -5.14 -30.07
CA VAL A 57 -9.47 -4.52 -31.30
C VAL A 57 -10.47 -3.44 -31.71
N ASN A 58 -10.02 -2.20 -31.68
CA ASN A 58 -10.81 -1.00 -31.96
C ASN A 58 -10.83 -0.59 -33.44
N SER A 59 -10.08 -1.31 -34.30
CA SER A 59 -9.97 -1.04 -35.74
C SER A 59 -10.52 -2.20 -36.58
N ARG A 60 -11.13 -1.89 -37.73
CA ARG A 60 -11.62 -2.87 -38.73
C ARG A 60 -10.63 -3.04 -39.90
N GLU A 61 -9.37 -2.70 -39.69
CA GLU A 61 -8.30 -2.82 -40.69
C GLU A 61 -7.91 -4.27 -40.99
N ASP A 62 -7.01 -4.41 -41.96
CA ASP A 62 -6.49 -5.69 -42.42
C ASP A 62 -5.87 -6.49 -41.25
N PRO A 63 -6.25 -7.77 -41.05
CA PRO A 63 -5.74 -8.61 -39.96
C PRO A 63 -4.22 -8.71 -39.91
N ASP A 64 -3.52 -8.60 -41.04
CA ASP A 64 -2.05 -8.66 -41.08
C ASP A 64 -1.41 -7.43 -40.42
N THR A 65 -2.07 -6.27 -40.52
CA THR A 65 -1.62 -5.05 -39.85
C THR A 65 -1.96 -5.03 -38.36
N LEU A 66 -3.06 -5.69 -37.98
CA LEU A 66 -3.50 -5.83 -36.60
C LEU A 66 -2.61 -6.78 -35.80
N GLY A 67 -2.08 -7.83 -36.43
CA GLY A 67 -1.23 -8.82 -35.75
C GLY A 67 -0.04 -8.20 -35.01
N ARG A 68 0.60 -7.18 -35.60
CA ARG A 68 1.71 -6.46 -34.95
C ARG A 68 1.25 -5.65 -33.74
N ALA A 69 0.16 -4.90 -33.87
CA ALA A 69 -0.39 -4.07 -32.80
C ALA A 69 -0.89 -4.92 -31.62
N VAL A 70 -1.45 -6.10 -31.89
CA VAL A 70 -1.86 -7.06 -30.85
C VAL A 70 -0.65 -7.57 -30.06
N VAL A 71 0.39 -8.00 -30.75
CA VAL A 71 1.61 -8.52 -30.09
C VAL A 71 2.27 -7.43 -29.25
N GLU A 72 2.31 -6.19 -29.74
CA GLU A 72 2.83 -5.05 -29.00
C GLU A 72 2.02 -4.76 -27.73
N ALA A 73 0.69 -4.60 -27.85
CA ALA A 73 -0.18 -4.31 -26.71
C ALA A 73 -0.13 -5.42 -25.63
N VAL A 74 -0.11 -6.69 -26.04
CA VAL A 74 -0.03 -7.84 -25.13
C VAL A 74 1.33 -7.90 -24.44
N ASN A 75 2.43 -7.72 -25.17
CA ASN A 75 3.77 -7.72 -24.57
C ASN A 75 3.95 -6.56 -23.58
N ASP A 76 3.41 -5.39 -23.88
CA ASP A 76 3.46 -4.23 -22.99
C ASP A 76 2.59 -4.45 -21.74
N ALA A 77 1.40 -5.06 -21.89
CA ALA A 77 0.54 -5.44 -20.78
C ALA A 77 1.22 -6.47 -19.88
N LEU A 78 1.85 -7.50 -20.47
CA LEU A 78 2.63 -8.52 -19.76
C LEU A 78 3.86 -7.92 -19.07
N ALA A 79 4.57 -6.99 -19.71
CA ALA A 79 5.72 -6.31 -19.12
C ALA A 79 5.30 -5.43 -17.94
N ALA A 80 4.16 -4.73 -18.05
CA ALA A 80 3.60 -3.93 -16.95
C ALA A 80 3.13 -4.81 -15.78
N ALA A 81 2.52 -5.96 -16.08
CA ALA A 81 2.13 -6.97 -15.10
C ALA A 81 3.34 -7.60 -14.41
N ALA A 82 4.39 -7.95 -15.17
CA ALA A 82 5.61 -8.55 -14.66
C ALA A 82 6.49 -7.56 -13.86
N ALA A 83 6.48 -6.28 -14.23
CA ALA A 83 7.11 -5.22 -13.45
C ALA A 83 6.37 -4.98 -12.11
N GLY A 84 5.08 -5.36 -12.05
CA GLY A 84 4.21 -5.20 -10.90
C GLY A 84 3.98 -3.73 -10.51
N PRO A 85 3.02 -3.45 -9.61
CA PRO A 85 2.83 -2.11 -9.05
C PRO A 85 3.93 -1.70 -8.04
N ALA A 86 4.90 -2.57 -7.75
CA ALA A 86 5.53 -2.59 -6.43
C ALA A 86 6.94 -1.97 -6.34
N GLN A 87 7.73 -1.79 -7.39
CA GLN A 87 9.12 -1.39 -7.15
C GLN A 87 9.28 0.09 -6.76
N THR A 88 8.36 0.96 -7.19
CA THR A 88 8.35 2.38 -6.84
C THR A 88 7.45 2.73 -5.65
N ASP A 89 6.35 2.00 -5.42
CA ASP A 89 5.42 2.27 -4.31
C ASP A 89 5.74 1.50 -3.02
N LEU A 90 6.28 0.27 -3.12
CA LEU A 90 6.66 -0.50 -1.92
C LEU A 90 7.79 0.20 -1.14
N ALA A 91 8.77 0.78 -1.86
CA ALA A 91 9.84 1.55 -1.22
C ALA A 91 9.30 2.78 -0.48
N GLY A 92 8.31 3.47 -1.04
CA GLY A 92 7.62 4.60 -0.41
C GLY A 92 6.78 4.18 0.79
N ALA A 93 6.00 3.11 0.65
CA ALA A 93 5.18 2.55 1.72
C ALA A 93 6.03 2.01 2.89
N VAL A 94 7.15 1.35 2.60
CA VAL A 94 8.12 0.89 3.60
C VAL A 94 8.78 2.08 4.29
N ALA A 95 9.23 3.10 3.56
CA ALA A 95 9.82 4.30 4.14
C ALA A 95 8.83 5.04 5.07
N ALA A 96 7.56 5.18 4.64
CA ALA A 96 6.51 5.77 5.47
C ALA A 96 6.24 4.94 6.74
N ARG A 97 6.29 3.61 6.64
CA ARG A 97 6.09 2.72 7.78
C ARG A 97 7.27 2.75 8.76
N VAL A 98 8.49 2.86 8.27
CA VAL A 98 9.70 3.05 9.09
C VAL A 98 9.61 4.38 9.84
N ALA A 99 9.31 5.48 9.15
CA ALA A 99 9.19 6.80 9.77
C ALA A 99 8.06 6.89 10.83
N GLU A 100 6.97 6.16 10.65
CA GLU A 100 5.93 6.03 11.68
C GLU A 100 6.41 5.22 12.88
N THR A 101 7.17 4.15 12.64
CA THR A 101 7.72 3.31 13.72
C THR A 101 8.75 4.07 14.54
N GLU A 102 9.61 4.86 13.90
CA GLU A 102 10.57 5.74 14.58
C GLU A 102 9.85 6.75 15.48
N ARG A 103 8.80 7.42 14.99
CA ARG A 103 7.99 8.34 15.80
C ARG A 103 7.34 7.66 17.01
N GLN A 104 6.90 6.41 16.85
CA GLN A 104 6.36 5.62 17.96
C GLN A 104 7.44 5.25 18.98
N MET A 105 8.65 4.90 18.54
CA MET A 105 9.78 4.61 19.41
C MET A 105 10.25 5.85 20.19
N ASP A 106 10.27 7.02 19.55
CA ASP A 106 10.58 8.29 20.23
C ASP A 106 9.55 8.62 21.31
N ALA A 107 8.26 8.44 21.01
CA ALA A 107 7.19 8.66 21.98
C ALA A 107 7.26 7.68 23.16
N ILE A 108 7.62 6.42 22.92
CA ILE A 108 7.85 5.42 23.97
C ILE A 108 9.05 5.81 24.82
N SER A 109 10.15 6.22 24.19
CA SER A 109 11.38 6.60 24.89
C SER A 109 11.14 7.80 25.81
N LEU A 110 10.47 8.84 25.31
CA LEU A 110 10.07 10.01 26.12
C LEU A 110 9.21 9.60 27.33
N ARG A 111 8.29 8.65 27.12
CA ARG A 111 7.39 8.16 28.18
C ARG A 111 8.14 7.33 29.23
N LEU A 112 9.16 6.58 28.82
CA LEU A 112 10.04 5.84 29.73
C LEU A 112 10.93 6.78 30.55
N ASP A 113 11.43 7.86 29.95
CA ASP A 113 12.20 8.88 30.65
C ASP A 113 11.33 9.60 31.69
N GLU A 114 10.10 9.97 31.34
CA GLU A 114 9.16 10.58 32.27
C GLU A 114 8.79 9.62 33.42
N LEU A 115 8.59 8.34 33.11
CA LEU A 115 8.32 7.31 34.11
C LEU A 115 9.51 7.14 35.06
N SER A 116 10.74 7.11 34.52
CA SER A 116 11.97 6.98 35.29
C SER A 116 12.17 8.17 36.23
N ALA A 117 12.02 9.40 35.72
CA ALA A 117 12.11 10.61 36.54
C ALA A 117 11.00 10.72 37.60
N ARG A 118 9.87 10.05 37.39
CA ARG A 118 8.78 9.97 38.38
C ARG A 118 9.03 8.90 39.42
N LEU A 119 9.65 7.78 39.04
CA LEU A 119 10.11 6.74 39.98
C LEU A 119 11.25 7.25 40.86
N ASP A 120 12.23 7.96 40.29
CA ASP A 120 13.33 8.58 41.04
C ASP A 120 12.82 9.54 42.11
N ARG A 121 11.79 10.34 41.79
CA ARG A 121 11.13 11.22 42.76
C ARG A 121 10.34 10.47 43.84
N LEU A 122 9.87 9.26 43.57
CA LEU A 122 9.04 8.48 44.49
C LEU A 122 9.88 7.60 45.43
N ILE A 123 11.10 7.28 45.04
CA ILE A 123 12.07 6.48 45.81
C ILE A 123 13.11 7.38 46.50
N GLY A 124 13.35 8.59 45.97
CA GLY A 124 14.32 9.56 46.49
C GLY A 124 13.80 10.53 47.57
N ASP A 125 12.48 10.55 47.83
CA ASP A 125 11.84 11.16 49.01
C ASP A 125 11.60 10.08 50.09
#